data_AF-A0A084FZK8-F1
#
_entry.id   AF-A0A084FZK8-F1
#
_cell.length_a   1.000
_cell.length_b   1.000
_cell.length_c   1.000
_cell.angle_alpha   90.00
_cell.angle_beta   90.00
_cell.angle_gamma   90.00
#
_symmetry.space_group_name_H-M   'P 1'
#
loop_
_entity.id
_entity.type
_entity.pdbx_description
1 polymer ?
#
loop_
_entity_poly.entity_id
_entity_poly.type
_entity_poly.pdbx_seq_one_letter_code
_entity_poly.pdbx_strand_id
1 'polypeptide(L)'
;MAPPPSPNLPLSERLLTLAKTLQFAWFVGHLTLILSTIRYGFSWIRFNYYGGMARFSYRTAFIAAAVTYGIVVYKTFKARAKSGSRQPTPIGLLSDENVQYLGMAIVWLFSPQYPLAMLPYCVYSVFHVATYTRANLIPTIQPPKVISAPTSSPNSKPQYAPNPLSDKIGAFVRTYYDDSMSIVSSLEILLWIRILLSAIAFQRRSWILLGIYTLFLRSRFAQSPHVQSSFQQLETKVDGLVGSQGTPPAARQAWDGVKGGVRRFYSITDINQYANGGAAAPKKTS
;
A
#
# COMPACT_ATOMS: atom_id res chain seq x y z
N MET A 1 -2.61 17.23 10.75
CA MET A 1 -3.98 17.15 10.19
C MET A 1 -4.63 18.51 10.33
N ALA A 2 -5.70 18.84 9.58
CA ALA A 2 -6.43 20.08 9.86
C ALA A 2 -7.12 19.92 11.23
N PRO A 3 -7.13 20.96 12.09
CA PRO A 3 -7.85 20.87 13.36
C PRO A 3 -9.34 20.60 13.09
N PRO A 4 -10.03 19.86 13.97
CA PRO A 4 -11.47 19.65 13.83
C PRO A 4 -12.20 21.01 13.84
N PRO A 5 -13.30 21.14 13.07
CA PRO A 5 -14.08 22.37 13.04
C PRO A 5 -14.61 22.71 14.43
N SER A 6 -14.77 24.00 14.71
CA SER A 6 -15.20 24.49 16.03
C SER A 6 -16.52 23.81 16.46
N PRO A 7 -16.60 23.30 17.71
CA PRO A 7 -17.80 22.64 18.22
C PRO A 7 -19.02 23.56 18.24
N ASN A 8 -18.81 24.88 18.31
CA ASN A 8 -19.86 25.89 18.40
C ASN A 8 -20.58 26.15 17.08
N LEU A 9 -20.05 25.66 15.95
CA LEU A 9 -20.70 25.80 14.66
C LEU A 9 -21.84 24.78 14.50
N PRO A 10 -22.92 25.14 13.78
CA PRO A 10 -23.92 24.18 13.35
C PRO A 10 -23.31 22.99 12.61
N LEU A 11 -23.90 21.80 12.75
CA LEU A 11 -23.37 20.57 12.14
C LEU A 11 -23.15 20.71 10.63
N SER A 12 -24.06 21.38 9.91
CA SER A 12 -23.95 21.65 8.47
C SER A 12 -22.66 22.40 8.12
N GLU A 13 -22.32 23.44 8.87
CA GLU A 13 -21.11 24.24 8.66
C GLU A 13 -19.84 23.46 9.01
N ARG A 14 -19.88 22.62 10.06
CA ARG A 14 -18.77 21.74 10.41
C ARG A 14 -18.50 20.73 9.28
N LEU A 15 -19.55 20.12 8.74
CA LEU A 15 -19.45 19.19 7.61
C LEU A 15 -18.97 19.90 6.34
N LEU A 16 -19.47 21.10 6.04
CA LEU A 16 -19.02 21.91 4.92
C LEU A 16 -17.53 22.25 5.04
N THR A 17 -17.08 22.60 6.24
CA THR A 17 -15.67 22.89 6.53
C THR A 17 -14.81 21.66 6.28
N LEU A 18 -15.25 20.49 6.74
CA LEU A 18 -14.57 19.23 6.49
C LEU A 18 -14.51 18.91 4.99
N ALA A 19 -15.64 19.08 4.28
CA ALA A 19 -15.77 18.78 2.86
C ALA A 19 -14.83 19.61 1.96
N LYS A 20 -14.50 20.84 2.38
CA LYS A 20 -13.55 21.72 1.68
C LYS A 20 -12.09 21.28 1.82
N THR A 21 -11.80 20.31 2.67
CA THR A 21 -10.42 19.86 2.89
C THR A 21 -9.97 18.85 1.83
N LEU A 22 -8.70 18.92 1.45
CA LEU A 22 -8.08 17.91 0.60
C LEU A 22 -8.09 16.51 1.25
N GLN A 23 -8.14 16.44 2.60
CA GLN A 23 -8.21 15.17 3.33
C GLN A 23 -9.59 14.51 3.18
N PHE A 24 -10.65 15.28 3.04
CA PHE A 24 -11.97 14.75 2.75
C PHE A 24 -12.04 14.18 1.33
N ALA A 25 -11.46 14.86 0.34
CA ALA A 25 -11.34 14.30 -1.01
C ALA A 25 -10.56 12.97 -1.02
N TRP A 26 -9.47 12.90 -0.24
CA TRP A 26 -8.70 11.67 -0.03
C TRP A 26 -9.53 10.56 0.63
N PHE A 27 -10.35 10.90 1.64
CA PHE A 27 -11.28 9.95 2.27
C PHE A 27 -12.32 9.41 1.28
N VAL A 28 -12.95 10.29 0.49
CA VAL A 28 -13.93 9.92 -0.53
C VAL A 28 -13.28 9.00 -1.57
N GLY A 29 -12.06 9.30 -2.00
CA GLY A 29 -11.32 8.43 -2.92
C GLY A 29 -11.14 7.00 -2.35
N HIS A 30 -10.72 6.86 -1.10
CA HIS A 30 -10.60 5.52 -0.49
C HIS A 30 -11.95 4.81 -0.34
N LEU A 31 -13.02 5.55 -0.01
CA LEU A 31 -14.37 4.97 0.05
C LEU A 31 -14.83 4.50 -1.34
N THR A 32 -14.63 5.31 -2.38
CA THR A 32 -14.93 4.95 -3.78
C THR A 32 -14.14 3.72 -4.20
N LEU A 33 -12.87 3.60 -3.80
CA LEU A 33 -12.03 2.44 -4.10
C LEU A 33 -12.60 1.16 -3.48
N ILE A 34 -12.98 1.19 -2.19
CA ILE A 34 -13.58 0.06 -1.49
C ILE A 34 -14.89 -0.37 -2.18
N LEU A 35 -15.79 0.58 -2.43
CA LEU A 35 -17.08 0.32 -3.07
C LEU A 35 -16.91 -0.24 -4.48
N SER A 36 -15.96 0.29 -5.25
CA SER A 36 -15.64 -0.20 -6.60
C SER A 36 -15.05 -1.60 -6.57
N THR A 37 -14.18 -1.90 -5.60
CA THR A 37 -13.60 -3.24 -5.42
C THR A 37 -14.67 -4.26 -5.03
N ILE A 38 -15.56 -3.93 -4.09
CA ILE A 38 -16.68 -4.80 -3.70
C ILE A 38 -17.59 -5.04 -4.90
N ARG A 39 -17.95 -3.98 -5.64
CA ARG A 39 -18.79 -4.11 -6.84
C ARG A 39 -18.11 -4.96 -7.90
N TYR A 40 -16.80 -4.82 -8.10
CA TYR A 40 -16.04 -5.69 -8.98
C TYR A 40 -16.10 -7.15 -8.52
N GLY A 41 -16.01 -7.40 -7.21
CA GLY A 41 -16.16 -8.73 -6.60
C GLY A 41 -17.45 -9.44 -7.03
N PHE A 42 -18.58 -8.75 -7.09
CA PHE A 42 -19.83 -9.32 -7.61
C PHE A 42 -19.78 -9.68 -9.11
N SER A 43 -18.98 -8.98 -9.90
CA SER A 43 -18.74 -9.35 -11.30
C SER A 43 -17.79 -10.54 -11.42
N TRP A 44 -16.83 -10.67 -10.49
CA TRP A 44 -15.93 -11.82 -10.41
C TRP A 44 -16.67 -13.11 -10.04
N ILE A 45 -17.52 -13.07 -9.00
CA ILE A 45 -18.32 -14.23 -8.55
C ILE A 45 -19.27 -14.74 -9.64
N ARG A 46 -19.82 -13.84 -10.45
CA ARG A 46 -20.69 -14.20 -11.59
C ARG A 46 -19.93 -14.58 -12.86
N PHE A 47 -18.61 -14.73 -12.79
CA PHE A 47 -17.73 -14.99 -13.94
C PHE A 47 -17.85 -13.97 -15.09
N ASN A 48 -18.39 -12.78 -14.82
CA ASN A 48 -18.56 -11.68 -15.78
C ASN A 48 -17.55 -10.56 -15.50
N TYR A 49 -16.28 -10.94 -15.37
CA TYR A 49 -15.20 -10.04 -14.97
C TYR A 49 -14.71 -9.12 -16.10
N TYR A 50 -15.10 -9.38 -17.35
CA TYR A 50 -14.81 -8.50 -18.50
C TYR A 50 -16.03 -7.70 -18.99
N GLY A 51 -17.19 -7.82 -18.35
CA GLY A 51 -18.39 -7.06 -18.72
C GLY A 51 -18.24 -5.55 -18.50
N GLY A 52 -19.14 -4.76 -19.09
CA GLY A 52 -19.08 -3.28 -19.02
C GLY A 52 -19.00 -2.74 -17.59
N MET A 53 -19.84 -3.26 -16.69
CA MET A 53 -19.83 -2.82 -15.29
C MET A 53 -18.58 -3.31 -14.52
N ALA A 54 -18.00 -4.46 -14.87
CA ALA A 54 -16.76 -4.92 -14.26
C ALA A 54 -15.59 -4.00 -14.67
N ARG A 55 -15.51 -3.66 -15.95
CA ARG A 55 -14.53 -2.68 -16.46
C ARG A 55 -14.71 -1.33 -15.79
N PHE A 56 -15.94 -0.83 -15.71
CA PHE A 56 -16.23 0.42 -15.03
C PHE A 56 -15.73 0.41 -13.59
N SER A 57 -16.13 -0.59 -12.79
CA SER A 57 -15.69 -0.71 -11.40
C SER A 57 -14.16 -0.82 -11.26
N TYR A 58 -13.50 -1.61 -12.12
CA TYR A 58 -12.05 -1.75 -12.12
C TYR A 58 -11.34 -0.42 -12.40
N ARG A 59 -11.75 0.30 -13.46
CA ARG A 59 -11.14 1.58 -13.83
C ARG A 59 -11.41 2.64 -12.78
N THR A 60 -12.62 2.70 -12.24
CA THR A 60 -12.97 3.62 -11.14
C THR A 60 -12.14 3.35 -9.88
N ALA A 61 -11.88 2.08 -9.54
CA ALA A 61 -11.03 1.73 -8.40
C ALA A 61 -9.60 2.28 -8.56
N PHE A 62 -8.99 2.15 -9.75
CA PHE A 62 -7.64 2.66 -9.99
C PHE A 62 -7.56 4.16 -10.22
N ILE A 63 -8.61 4.81 -10.74
CA ILE A 63 -8.72 6.28 -10.73
C ILE A 63 -8.77 6.77 -9.29
N ALA A 64 -9.59 6.16 -8.45
CA ALA A 64 -9.69 6.51 -7.04
C ALA A 64 -8.35 6.32 -6.31
N ALA A 65 -7.64 5.20 -6.57
CA ALA A 65 -6.30 4.97 -6.05
C ALA A 65 -5.29 6.05 -6.51
N ALA A 66 -5.28 6.38 -7.81
CA ALA A 66 -4.39 7.41 -8.32
C ALA A 66 -4.65 8.78 -7.70
N VAL A 67 -5.92 9.13 -7.47
CA VAL A 67 -6.30 10.37 -6.78
C VAL A 67 -5.84 10.36 -5.33
N THR A 68 -6.06 9.28 -4.56
CA THR A 68 -5.69 9.24 -3.15
C THR A 68 -4.18 9.29 -2.95
N TYR A 69 -3.42 8.46 -3.67
CA TYR A 69 -1.96 8.50 -3.59
C TYR A 69 -1.39 9.80 -4.16
N GLY A 70 -1.98 10.34 -5.22
CA GLY A 70 -1.62 11.66 -5.76
C GLY A 70 -1.77 12.79 -4.73
N ILE A 71 -2.85 12.77 -3.94
CA ILE A 71 -3.05 13.72 -2.83
C ILE A 71 -1.95 13.57 -1.77
N VAL A 72 -1.59 12.34 -1.39
CA VAL A 72 -0.53 12.09 -0.39
C VAL A 72 0.81 12.61 -0.89
N VAL A 73 1.17 12.26 -2.13
CA VAL A 73 2.39 12.73 -2.79
C VAL A 73 2.44 14.26 -2.83
N TYR A 74 1.39 14.92 -3.32
CA TYR A 74 1.27 16.39 -3.35
C TYR A 74 1.48 17.02 -1.96
N LYS A 75 0.83 16.47 -0.92
CA LYS A 75 0.96 16.98 0.45
C LYS A 75 2.38 16.83 0.97
N THR A 76 3.06 15.71 0.70
CA THR A 76 4.44 15.48 1.10
C THR A 76 5.39 16.49 0.44
N PHE A 77 5.25 16.73 -0.87
CA PHE A 77 6.04 17.75 -1.58
C PHE A 77 5.78 19.16 -1.04
N LYS A 78 4.50 19.53 -0.87
CA LYS A 78 4.12 20.85 -0.35
C LYS A 78 4.66 21.08 1.06
N ALA A 79 4.64 20.06 1.92
CA ALA A 79 5.20 20.14 3.27
C ALA A 79 6.71 20.35 3.25
N ARG A 80 7.45 19.59 2.41
CA ARG A 80 8.90 19.72 2.25
C ARG A 80 9.33 21.10 1.73
N ALA A 81 8.59 21.64 0.75
CA ALA A 81 8.83 22.97 0.22
C ALA A 81 8.62 24.05 1.29
N LYS A 82 7.58 23.93 2.12
CA LYS A 82 7.33 24.86 3.24
C LYS A 82 8.40 24.79 4.33
N SER A 83 8.96 23.61 4.60
CA SER A 83 9.97 23.43 5.64
C SER A 83 11.40 23.77 5.19
N GLY A 84 11.60 24.24 3.95
CA GLY A 84 12.93 24.49 3.38
C GLY A 84 13.80 23.23 3.23
N SER A 85 13.20 22.03 3.31
CA SER A 85 13.96 20.78 3.18
C SER A 85 14.37 20.53 1.74
N ARG A 86 15.55 19.90 1.56
CA ARG A 86 16.07 19.55 0.23
C ARG A 86 15.05 18.67 -0.50
N GLN A 87 14.72 19.06 -1.73
CA GLN A 87 13.81 18.28 -2.56
C GLN A 87 14.43 16.91 -2.86
N PRO A 88 13.62 15.83 -2.88
CA PRO A 88 14.16 14.50 -3.17
C PRO A 88 14.71 14.45 -4.60
N THR A 89 15.79 13.72 -4.80
CA THR A 89 16.25 13.40 -6.15
C THR A 89 15.20 12.55 -6.87
N PRO A 90 15.19 12.48 -8.22
CA PRO A 90 14.27 11.61 -8.94
C PRO A 90 14.32 10.14 -8.46
N ILE A 91 15.51 9.65 -8.11
CA ILE A 91 15.71 8.32 -7.51
C ILE A 91 15.09 8.25 -6.12
N GLY A 92 15.27 9.29 -5.29
CA GLY A 92 14.64 9.38 -3.98
C GLY A 92 13.11 9.40 -4.04
N LEU A 93 12.52 9.98 -5.08
CA LEU A 93 11.07 9.92 -5.29
C LEU A 93 10.59 8.52 -5.66
N LEU A 94 11.34 7.81 -6.48
CA LEU A 94 11.02 6.41 -6.82
C LEU A 94 11.16 5.48 -5.60
N SER A 95 11.89 5.89 -4.57
CA SER A 95 11.97 5.19 -3.30
C SER A 95 10.83 5.53 -2.32
N ASP A 96 9.97 6.51 -2.61
CA ASP A 96 8.81 6.80 -1.76
C ASP A 96 7.68 5.81 -2.04
N GLU A 97 7.22 5.11 -1.01
CA GLU A 97 6.17 4.09 -1.10
C GLU A 97 4.88 4.65 -1.72
N ASN A 98 4.49 5.89 -1.39
CA ASN A 98 3.27 6.48 -1.95
C ASN A 98 3.42 6.80 -3.44
N VAL A 99 4.62 7.21 -3.87
CA VAL A 99 4.93 7.41 -5.30
C VAL A 99 4.92 6.08 -6.04
N GLN A 100 5.42 5.01 -5.44
CA GLN A 100 5.39 3.66 -6.00
C GLN A 100 3.96 3.16 -6.20
N TYR A 101 3.10 3.29 -5.18
CA TYR A 101 1.68 2.94 -5.29
C TYR A 101 0.94 3.85 -6.28
N LEU A 102 1.26 5.14 -6.36
CA LEU A 102 0.70 6.02 -7.38
C LEU A 102 1.06 5.53 -8.79
N GLY A 103 2.35 5.25 -9.02
CA GLY A 103 2.83 4.74 -10.30
C GLY A 103 2.15 3.42 -10.67
N MET A 104 2.04 2.50 -9.72
CA MET A 104 1.35 1.23 -9.92
C MET A 104 -0.14 1.41 -10.19
N ALA A 105 -0.83 2.32 -9.50
CA ALA A 105 -2.25 2.60 -9.77
C ALA A 105 -2.46 3.07 -11.21
N ILE A 106 -1.56 3.91 -11.74
CA ILE A 106 -1.60 4.37 -13.13
C ILE A 106 -1.32 3.20 -14.10
N VAL A 107 -0.33 2.36 -13.81
CA VAL A 107 -0.03 1.17 -14.62
C VAL A 107 -1.25 0.25 -14.69
N TRP A 108 -1.90 -0.03 -13.56
CA TRP A 108 -3.10 -0.86 -13.50
C TRP A 108 -4.30 -0.23 -14.22
N LEU A 109 -4.43 1.09 -14.16
CA LEU A 109 -5.47 1.83 -14.87
C LEU A 109 -5.43 1.62 -16.39
N PHE A 110 -4.27 1.40 -16.98
CA PHE A 110 -4.12 1.17 -18.43
C PHE A 110 -3.82 -0.29 -18.83
N SER A 111 -3.59 -1.16 -17.84
CA SER A 111 -3.35 -2.58 -18.05
C SER A 111 -4.65 -3.35 -18.33
N PRO A 112 -4.55 -4.59 -18.87
CA PRO A 112 -5.62 -5.56 -18.77
C PRO A 112 -6.08 -5.73 -17.31
N GLN A 113 -7.29 -6.25 -17.09
CA GLN A 113 -7.84 -6.36 -15.73
C GLN A 113 -7.11 -7.45 -14.94
N TYR A 114 -6.36 -7.05 -13.91
CA TYR A 114 -5.77 -7.92 -12.90
C TYR A 114 -6.52 -7.73 -11.57
N PRO A 115 -7.57 -8.51 -11.27
CA PRO A 115 -8.37 -8.34 -10.06
C PRO A 115 -7.56 -8.32 -8.77
N LEU A 116 -6.54 -9.20 -8.66
CA LEU A 116 -5.65 -9.28 -7.51
C LEU A 116 -4.95 -7.95 -7.20
N ALA A 117 -4.71 -7.12 -8.22
CA ALA A 117 -4.07 -5.82 -8.06
C ALA A 117 -4.91 -4.81 -7.26
N MET A 118 -6.23 -4.97 -7.16
CA MET A 118 -7.05 -4.07 -6.34
C MET A 118 -6.97 -4.40 -4.84
N LEU A 119 -6.62 -5.64 -4.49
CA LEU A 119 -6.75 -6.13 -3.11
C LEU A 119 -5.80 -5.40 -2.13
N PRO A 120 -4.49 -5.21 -2.43
CA PRO A 120 -3.61 -4.40 -1.57
C PRO A 120 -4.16 -3.00 -1.32
N TYR A 121 -4.59 -2.30 -2.37
CA TYR A 121 -5.17 -0.96 -2.28
C TYR A 121 -6.46 -0.94 -1.46
N CYS A 122 -7.30 -1.96 -1.58
CA CYS A 122 -8.54 -2.08 -0.81
C CYS A 122 -8.23 -2.27 0.69
N VAL A 123 -7.25 -3.11 1.04
CA VAL A 123 -6.83 -3.30 2.43
C VAL A 123 -6.34 -1.97 3.03
N TYR A 124 -5.41 -1.26 2.36
CA TYR A 124 -4.98 0.07 2.82
C TYR A 124 -6.15 1.04 2.97
N SER A 125 -7.08 1.03 2.00
CA SER A 125 -8.24 1.92 2.01
C SER A 125 -9.15 1.69 3.22
N VAL A 126 -9.32 0.45 3.68
CA VAL A 126 -10.10 0.14 4.90
C VAL A 126 -9.49 0.83 6.12
N PHE A 127 -8.17 0.71 6.32
CA PHE A 127 -7.48 1.37 7.43
C PHE A 127 -7.51 2.89 7.32
N HIS A 128 -7.39 3.44 6.11
CA HIS A 128 -7.48 4.86 5.85
C HIS A 128 -8.87 5.42 6.15
N VAL A 129 -9.93 4.75 5.72
CA VAL A 129 -11.32 5.10 6.01
C VAL A 129 -11.60 4.99 7.51
N ALA A 130 -11.16 3.91 8.16
CA ALA A 130 -11.32 3.72 9.61
C ALA A 130 -10.62 4.83 10.40
N THR A 131 -9.35 5.08 10.11
CA THR A 131 -8.56 6.11 10.80
C THR A 131 -9.10 7.51 10.56
N TYR A 132 -9.53 7.83 9.33
CA TYR A 132 -10.16 9.12 9.04
C TYR A 132 -11.49 9.29 9.74
N THR A 133 -12.31 8.23 9.79
CA THR A 133 -13.60 8.23 10.49
C THR A 133 -13.38 8.54 11.96
N ARG A 134 -12.42 7.86 12.59
CA ARG A 134 -12.04 8.06 13.99
C ARG A 134 -11.51 9.48 14.27
N ALA A 135 -10.61 9.97 13.43
CA ALA A 135 -9.88 11.21 13.69
C ALA A 135 -10.61 12.48 13.24
N ASN A 136 -11.50 12.40 12.25
CA ASN A 136 -12.10 13.58 11.62
C ASN A 136 -13.63 13.51 11.58
N LEU A 137 -14.24 12.41 11.11
CA LEU A 137 -15.70 12.35 10.99
C LEU A 137 -16.40 12.32 12.35
N ILE A 138 -15.98 11.44 13.25
CA ILE A 138 -16.59 11.33 14.58
C ILE A 138 -16.50 12.65 15.34
N PRO A 139 -15.32 13.31 15.49
CA PRO A 139 -15.25 14.61 16.15
C PRO A 139 -16.05 15.72 15.45
N THR A 140 -16.27 15.64 14.13
CA THR A 140 -17.07 16.63 13.39
C THR A 140 -18.56 16.46 13.66
N ILE A 141 -19.04 15.22 13.80
CA ILE A 141 -20.46 14.90 14.05
C ILE A 141 -20.77 15.03 15.54
N GLN A 142 -19.90 14.47 16.39
CA GLN A 142 -19.99 14.44 17.84
C GLN A 142 -18.74 15.11 18.43
N PRO A 143 -18.76 16.43 18.65
CA PRO A 143 -17.61 17.14 19.17
C PRO A 143 -17.18 16.59 20.54
N PRO A 144 -15.85 16.45 20.77
CA PRO A 144 -15.34 15.98 22.06
C PRO A 144 -15.81 16.87 23.21
N LYS A 145 -16.45 16.24 24.21
CA LYS A 145 -16.83 16.94 25.45
C LYS A 145 -15.62 17.00 26.38
N VAL A 146 -15.23 18.20 26.80
CA VAL A 146 -14.13 18.38 27.76
C VAL A 146 -14.63 17.95 29.15
N ILE A 147 -13.96 16.97 29.76
CA ILE A 147 -14.23 16.50 31.13
C ILE A 147 -13.39 17.29 32.14
N SER A 148 -12.18 17.69 31.77
CA SER A 148 -11.31 18.47 32.65
C SER A 148 -10.54 19.50 31.84
N ALA A 149 -10.59 20.75 32.30
CA ALA A 149 -9.84 21.84 31.72
C ALA A 149 -8.32 21.60 31.92
N PRO A 150 -7.48 22.07 30.98
CA PRO A 150 -6.04 22.06 31.17
C PRO A 150 -5.68 22.80 32.47
N THR A 151 -4.94 22.14 33.37
CA THR A 151 -4.42 22.75 34.60
C THR A 151 -3.35 23.79 34.28
N SER A 152 -2.97 24.63 35.24
CA SER A 152 -1.90 25.64 35.08
C SER A 152 -0.49 25.08 34.85
N SER A 153 -0.34 23.76 34.66
CA SER A 153 0.92 23.11 34.33
C SER A 153 1.27 23.31 32.83
N PRO A 154 2.53 23.58 32.46
CA PRO A 154 2.94 23.91 31.08
C PRO A 154 2.58 22.86 30.00
N ASN A 155 2.25 21.62 30.41
CA ASN A 155 1.96 20.51 29.52
C ASN A 155 0.56 19.89 29.72
N SER A 156 -0.32 20.56 30.46
CA SER A 156 -1.67 20.05 30.69
C SER A 156 -2.47 20.06 29.37
N LYS A 157 -3.04 18.91 29.00
CA LYS A 157 -3.93 18.79 27.83
C LYS A 157 -5.36 18.66 28.33
N PRO A 158 -6.35 19.26 27.65
CA PRO A 158 -7.76 19.03 27.99
C PRO A 158 -8.05 17.53 27.92
N GLN A 159 -8.69 17.00 28.96
CA GLN A 159 -9.16 15.62 28.96
C GLN A 159 -10.55 15.58 28.35
N TYR A 160 -10.75 14.71 27.36
CA TYR A 160 -12.02 14.58 26.65
C TYR A 160 -12.75 13.32 27.08
N ALA A 161 -14.08 13.35 26.98
CA ALA A 161 -14.92 12.19 27.19
C ALA A 161 -14.61 11.08 26.17
N PRO A 162 -14.56 9.81 26.61
CA PRO A 162 -14.36 8.69 25.71
C PRO A 162 -15.54 8.59 24.73
N ASN A 163 -15.26 8.19 23.50
CA ASN A 163 -16.27 7.93 22.49
C ASN A 163 -16.22 6.44 22.12
N PRO A 164 -17.23 5.64 22.50
CA PRO A 164 -17.21 4.18 22.30
C PRO A 164 -16.94 3.75 20.86
N LEU A 165 -17.43 4.51 19.88
CA LEU A 165 -17.19 4.21 18.46
C LEU A 165 -15.74 4.51 18.06
N SER A 166 -15.20 5.64 18.51
CA SER A 166 -13.79 6.00 18.30
C SER A 166 -12.85 4.96 18.92
N ASP A 167 -13.19 4.44 20.10
CA ASP A 167 -12.41 3.42 20.80
C ASP A 167 -12.46 2.08 20.10
N LYS A 168 -13.65 1.64 19.64
CA LYS A 168 -13.80 0.42 18.83
C LYS A 168 -13.02 0.48 17.52
N ILE A 169 -13.06 1.60 16.80
CA ILE A 169 -12.27 1.78 15.58
C ILE A 169 -10.77 1.77 15.92
N GLY A 170 -10.38 2.41 17.01
CA GLY A 170 -8.99 2.39 17.49
C GLY A 170 -8.52 0.97 17.82
N ALA A 171 -9.35 0.16 18.47
CA ALA A 171 -9.07 -1.24 18.76
C ALA A 171 -8.95 -2.05 17.46
N PHE A 172 -9.90 -1.92 16.53
CA PHE A 172 -9.86 -2.56 15.21
C PHE A 172 -8.54 -2.27 14.48
N VAL A 173 -8.14 -1.00 14.38
CA VAL A 173 -6.89 -0.63 13.71
C VAL A 173 -5.70 -1.28 14.40
N ARG A 174 -5.59 -1.21 15.73
CA ARG A 174 -4.45 -1.80 16.46
C ARG A 174 -4.39 -3.32 16.32
N THR A 175 -5.52 -4.01 16.43
CA THR A 175 -5.58 -5.47 16.41
C THR A 175 -5.24 -6.04 15.04
N TYR A 176 -5.75 -5.44 13.97
CA TYR A 176 -5.66 -6.04 12.63
C TYR A 176 -4.60 -5.44 11.72
N TYR A 177 -3.91 -4.36 12.11
CA TYR A 177 -2.94 -3.69 11.25
C TYR A 177 -1.79 -4.62 10.83
N ASP A 178 -1.16 -5.29 11.80
CA ASP A 178 0.02 -6.13 11.55
C ASP A 178 -0.31 -7.33 10.65
N ASP A 179 -1.38 -8.06 11.00
CA ASP A 179 -1.91 -9.15 10.18
C ASP A 179 -2.26 -8.70 8.76
N SER A 180 -2.88 -7.52 8.63
CA SER A 180 -3.25 -6.96 7.34
C SER A 180 -2.03 -6.57 6.51
N MET A 181 -0.95 -6.07 7.11
CA MET A 181 0.30 -5.80 6.40
C MET A 181 0.96 -7.09 5.89
N SER A 182 0.86 -8.17 6.65
CA SER A 182 1.32 -9.50 6.23
C SER A 182 0.47 -10.06 5.07
N ILE A 183 -0.85 -9.87 5.12
CA ILE A 183 -1.77 -10.21 4.01
C ILE A 183 -1.43 -9.39 2.75
N VAL A 184 -1.24 -8.07 2.88
CA VAL A 184 -0.84 -7.21 1.77
C VAL A 184 0.44 -7.71 1.13
N SER A 185 1.46 -8.02 1.94
CA SER A 185 2.74 -8.54 1.47
C SER A 185 2.59 -9.85 0.71
N SER A 186 1.76 -10.77 1.22
CA SER A 186 1.43 -12.03 0.55
C SER A 186 0.69 -11.80 -0.77
N LEU A 187 -0.26 -10.85 -0.82
CA LEU A 187 -0.98 -10.47 -2.04
C LEU A 187 -0.04 -9.86 -3.08
N GLU A 188 0.91 -9.03 -2.66
CA GLU A 188 1.90 -8.42 -3.55
C GLU A 188 2.78 -9.48 -4.22
N ILE A 189 3.25 -10.47 -3.45
CA ILE A 189 4.03 -11.60 -3.97
C ILE A 189 3.17 -12.50 -4.88
N LEU A 190 1.94 -12.82 -4.47
CA LEU A 190 1.01 -13.63 -5.26
C LEU A 190 0.71 -12.95 -6.61
N LEU A 191 0.56 -11.63 -6.62
CA LEU A 191 0.36 -10.86 -7.83
C LEU A 191 1.59 -10.93 -8.76
N TRP A 192 2.81 -10.86 -8.23
CA TRP A 192 4.02 -11.07 -9.03
C TRP A 192 4.06 -12.47 -9.66
N ILE A 193 3.76 -13.52 -8.88
CA ILE A 193 3.69 -14.91 -9.38
C ILE A 193 2.66 -15.00 -10.51
N ARG A 194 1.48 -14.41 -10.31
CA ARG A 194 0.43 -14.41 -11.34
C ARG A 194 0.87 -13.71 -12.63
N ILE A 195 1.62 -12.60 -12.53
CA ILE A 195 2.18 -11.88 -13.69
C ILE A 195 3.29 -12.69 -14.35
N LEU A 196 4.16 -13.35 -13.58
CA LEU A 196 5.20 -14.24 -14.10
C LEU A 196 4.59 -15.38 -14.92
N LEU A 197 3.53 -16.02 -14.41
CA LEU A 197 2.82 -17.05 -15.17
C LEU A 197 2.21 -16.51 -16.47
N SER A 198 1.68 -15.27 -16.46
CA SER A 198 1.26 -14.58 -17.69
C SER A 198 2.41 -14.30 -18.65
N ALA A 199 3.63 -14.04 -18.16
CA ALA A 199 4.83 -13.81 -18.96
C ALA A 199 5.33 -15.09 -19.62
N ILE A 200 5.40 -16.19 -18.85
CA ILE A 200 5.75 -17.53 -19.36
C ILE A 200 4.74 -17.99 -20.42
N ALA A 201 3.45 -17.69 -20.22
CA ALA A 201 2.40 -17.96 -21.20
C ALA A 201 2.33 -16.95 -22.36
N PHE A 202 3.34 -16.07 -22.52
CA PHE A 202 3.45 -15.06 -23.58
C PHE A 202 2.20 -14.19 -23.78
N GLN A 203 1.45 -13.91 -22.71
CA GLN A 203 0.27 -13.05 -22.79
C GLN A 203 0.67 -11.62 -23.19
N ARG A 204 -0.20 -10.92 -23.91
CA ARG A 204 0.11 -9.58 -24.42
C ARG A 204 0.48 -8.61 -23.28
N ARG A 205 1.64 -7.93 -23.41
CA ARG A 205 2.20 -6.95 -22.45
C ARG A 205 2.65 -7.52 -21.09
N SER A 206 2.58 -8.83 -20.86
CA SER A 206 2.94 -9.42 -19.56
C SER A 206 4.42 -9.27 -19.21
N TRP A 207 5.32 -9.31 -20.20
CA TRP A 207 6.76 -9.06 -19.98
C TRP A 207 7.07 -7.65 -19.50
N ILE A 208 6.38 -6.64 -20.05
CA ILE A 208 6.52 -5.24 -19.61
C ILE A 208 6.00 -5.10 -18.18
N LEU A 209 4.83 -5.69 -17.89
CA LEU A 209 4.25 -5.70 -16.55
C LEU A 209 5.13 -6.44 -15.54
N LEU A 210 5.75 -7.55 -15.94
CA LEU A 210 6.68 -8.29 -15.11
C LEU A 210 7.87 -7.41 -14.74
N GLY A 211 8.48 -6.70 -15.69
CA GLY A 211 9.59 -5.79 -15.42
C GLY A 211 9.22 -4.68 -14.43
N ILE A 212 8.12 -3.97 -14.71
CA ILE A 212 7.63 -2.86 -13.85
C ILE A 212 7.28 -3.37 -12.45
N TYR A 213 6.52 -4.46 -12.36
CA TYR A 213 6.08 -4.99 -11.06
C TYR A 213 7.22 -5.64 -10.27
N THR A 214 8.24 -6.17 -10.95
CA THR A 214 9.47 -6.65 -10.29
C THR A 214 10.22 -5.49 -9.64
N LEU A 215 10.34 -4.34 -10.32
CA LEU A 215 10.97 -3.15 -9.73
C LEU A 215 10.19 -2.66 -8.51
N PHE A 216 8.86 -2.63 -8.60
CA PHE A 216 7.97 -2.32 -7.48
C PHE A 216 8.21 -3.30 -6.31
N LEU A 217 8.07 -4.60 -6.54
CA LEU A 217 8.19 -5.61 -5.48
C LEU A 217 9.60 -5.67 -4.88
N ARG A 218 10.62 -5.41 -5.69
CA ARG A 218 11.99 -5.23 -5.20
C ARG A 218 12.08 -4.08 -4.21
N SER A 219 11.55 -2.91 -4.57
CA SER A 219 11.59 -1.76 -3.66
C SER A 219 10.82 -2.05 -2.38
N ARG A 220 9.68 -2.75 -2.49
CA ARG A 220 8.90 -3.20 -1.34
C ARG A 220 9.69 -4.15 -0.44
N PHE A 221 10.43 -5.11 -1.01
CA PHE A 221 11.31 -6.01 -0.25
C PHE A 221 12.39 -5.24 0.52
N ALA A 222 12.96 -4.18 -0.05
CA ALA A 222 13.96 -3.35 0.62
C ALA A 222 13.39 -2.50 1.77
N GLN A 223 12.08 -2.18 1.73
CA GLN A 223 11.46 -1.21 2.63
C GLN A 223 10.53 -1.84 3.68
N SER A 224 10.01 -3.05 3.44
CA SER A 224 8.98 -3.68 4.26
C SER A 224 9.46 -4.99 4.88
N PRO A 225 9.58 -5.07 6.22
CA PRO A 225 9.85 -6.33 6.93
C PRO A 225 8.78 -7.40 6.66
N HIS A 226 7.53 -7.01 6.45
CA HIS A 226 6.44 -7.95 6.15
C HIS A 226 6.63 -8.65 4.79
N VAL A 227 7.16 -7.94 3.80
CA VAL A 227 7.48 -8.50 2.49
C VAL A 227 8.65 -9.46 2.61
N GLN A 228 9.71 -9.09 3.35
CA GLN A 228 10.84 -9.97 3.63
C GLN A 228 10.40 -11.27 4.31
N SER A 229 9.57 -11.16 5.36
CA SER A 229 9.03 -12.32 6.08
C SER A 229 8.16 -13.19 5.17
N SER A 230 7.31 -12.59 4.33
CA SER A 230 6.45 -13.32 3.41
C SER A 230 7.24 -14.07 2.33
N PHE A 231 8.35 -13.50 1.83
CA PHE A 231 9.28 -14.21 0.95
C PHE A 231 9.98 -15.37 1.67
N GLN A 232 10.43 -15.18 2.91
CA GLN A 232 11.05 -16.25 3.69
C GLN A 232 10.07 -17.40 3.96
N GLN A 233 8.81 -17.10 4.28
CA GLN A 233 7.75 -18.10 4.45
C GLN A 233 7.48 -18.86 3.15
N LEU A 234 7.47 -18.16 2.01
CA LEU A 234 7.34 -18.79 0.70
C LEU A 234 8.54 -19.70 0.39
N GLU A 235 9.77 -19.24 0.61
CA GLU A 235 11.00 -20.04 0.43
C GLU A 235 10.94 -21.30 1.30
N THR A 236 10.61 -21.17 2.59
CA THR A 236 10.47 -22.31 3.52
C THR A 236 9.44 -23.33 3.04
N LYS A 237 8.29 -22.87 2.54
CA LYS A 237 7.25 -23.77 2.00
C LYS A 237 7.73 -24.51 0.76
N VAL A 238 8.43 -23.84 -0.16
CA VAL A 238 8.95 -24.47 -1.37
C VAL A 238 10.10 -25.42 -1.04
N ASP A 239 11.01 -25.04 -0.14
CA ASP A 239 12.08 -25.91 0.34
C ASP A 239 11.52 -27.19 0.98
N GLY A 240 10.46 -27.08 1.78
CA GLY A 240 9.77 -28.25 2.37
C GLY A 240 9.16 -29.18 1.32
N LEU A 241 8.53 -28.62 0.28
CA LEU A 241 7.96 -29.41 -0.83
C LEU A 241 9.06 -30.12 -1.63
N VAL A 242 10.11 -29.39 -2.00
CA VAL A 242 11.23 -29.88 -2.84
C VAL A 242 12.15 -30.86 -2.07
N GLY A 243 12.25 -30.70 -0.76
CA GLY A 243 12.99 -31.57 0.15
C GLY A 243 12.30 -32.90 0.47
N SER A 244 11.03 -33.07 0.10
CA SER A 244 10.29 -34.32 0.35
C SER A 244 10.94 -35.53 -0.35
N GLN A 245 10.87 -36.71 0.27
CA GLN A 245 11.54 -37.93 -0.22
C GLN A 245 11.09 -38.37 -1.61
N GLY A 246 9.88 -38.00 -2.04
CA GLY A 246 9.33 -38.33 -3.37
C GLY A 246 9.70 -37.35 -4.49
N THR A 247 10.44 -36.27 -4.21
CA THR A 247 10.74 -35.25 -5.22
C THR A 247 11.95 -35.62 -6.10
N PRO A 248 11.85 -35.59 -7.44
CA PRO A 248 12.95 -35.91 -8.34
C PRO A 248 14.19 -35.00 -8.12
N PRO A 249 15.43 -35.53 -8.22
CA PRO A 249 16.65 -34.73 -8.07
C PRO A 249 16.72 -33.50 -8.98
N ALA A 250 16.17 -33.58 -10.19
CA ALA A 250 16.11 -32.47 -11.13
C ALA A 250 15.32 -31.27 -10.59
N ALA A 251 14.24 -31.51 -9.83
CA ALA A 251 13.44 -30.43 -9.22
C ALA A 251 14.22 -29.71 -8.11
N ARG A 252 15.05 -30.45 -7.34
CA ARG A 252 15.95 -29.85 -6.34
C ARG A 252 17.00 -28.98 -7.00
N GLN A 253 17.67 -29.49 -8.04
CA GLN A 253 18.68 -28.73 -8.80
C GLN A 253 18.09 -27.47 -9.44
N ALA A 254 16.90 -27.58 -10.04
CA ALA A 254 16.20 -26.43 -10.61
C ALA A 254 15.88 -25.37 -9.54
N TRP A 255 15.39 -25.79 -8.38
CA TRP A 255 15.09 -24.88 -7.27
C TRP A 255 16.34 -24.18 -6.71
N ASP A 256 17.44 -24.91 -6.55
CA ASP A 256 18.72 -24.31 -6.13
C ASP A 256 19.26 -23.31 -7.17
N GLY A 257 19.08 -23.61 -8.47
CA GLY A 257 19.38 -22.68 -9.55
C GLY A 257 18.54 -21.40 -9.48
N VAL A 258 17.23 -21.52 -9.20
CA VAL A 258 16.33 -20.38 -8.98
C VAL A 258 16.79 -19.54 -7.79
N LYS A 259 17.07 -20.17 -6.64
CA LYS A 259 17.59 -19.47 -5.44
C LYS A 259 18.89 -18.73 -5.74
N GLY A 260 19.84 -19.37 -6.44
CA GLY A 260 21.08 -18.75 -6.87
C GLY A 260 20.86 -17.55 -7.80
N GLY A 261 19.95 -17.68 -8.78
CA GLY A 261 19.58 -16.62 -9.70
C GLY A 261 18.94 -15.41 -9.00
N VAL A 262 18.01 -15.65 -8.09
CA VAL A 262 17.34 -14.59 -7.30
C VAL A 262 18.34 -13.87 -6.40
N ARG A 263 19.22 -14.59 -5.70
CA ARG A 263 20.26 -13.99 -4.84
C ARG A 263 21.25 -13.14 -5.65
N ARG A 264 21.66 -13.64 -6.82
CA ARG A 264 22.52 -12.87 -7.74
C ARG A 264 21.79 -11.65 -8.29
N PHE A 265 20.54 -11.78 -8.71
CA PHE A 265 19.72 -10.65 -9.15
C PHE A 265 19.61 -9.61 -8.04
N TYR A 266 19.35 -10.02 -6.81
CA TYR A 266 19.27 -9.14 -5.65
C TYR A 266 20.55 -8.33 -5.46
N SER A 267 21.72 -8.98 -5.48
CA SER A 267 23.01 -8.32 -5.26
C SER A 267 23.38 -7.33 -6.36
N ILE A 268 23.18 -7.67 -7.64
CA ILE A 268 23.55 -6.78 -8.76
C ILE A 268 22.68 -5.52 -8.85
N THR A 269 21.47 -5.57 -8.31
CA THR A 269 20.53 -4.43 -8.36
C THR A 269 20.45 -3.72 -7.00
N ASP A 270 21.28 -4.08 -6.03
CA ASP A 270 21.32 -3.44 -4.71
C ASP A 270 21.97 -2.06 -4.82
N ILE A 271 21.13 -1.06 -5.04
CA ILE A 271 21.54 0.33 -5.24
C ILE A 271 22.28 0.86 -4.00
N ASN A 272 22.07 0.31 -2.80
CA ASN A 272 22.80 0.74 -1.60
C ASN A 272 24.31 0.45 -1.70
N GLN A 273 24.71 -0.60 -2.44
CA GLN A 273 26.13 -0.88 -2.74
C GLN A 273 26.77 0.19 -3.63
N TYR A 274 25.95 0.89 -4.42
CA TYR A 274 26.38 1.92 -5.37
C TYR A 274 26.13 3.35 -4.88
N ALA A 275 25.17 3.53 -3.95
CA ALA A 275 24.79 4.82 -3.38
C ALA A 275 25.69 5.25 -2.21
N ASN A 276 26.32 4.31 -1.51
CA ASN A 276 27.23 4.59 -0.39
C ASN A 276 28.73 4.67 -0.78
N GLY A 277 29.05 4.78 -2.06
CA GLY A 277 30.43 4.88 -2.55
C GLY A 277 31.11 3.50 -2.64
N GLY A 278 31.35 3.07 -3.88
CA GLY A 278 32.01 1.84 -4.31
C GLY A 278 32.73 1.02 -3.23
N ALA A 279 32.09 -0.05 -2.78
CA ALA A 279 32.84 -1.19 -2.25
C ALA A 279 33.60 -1.81 -3.42
N ALA A 280 34.92 -1.70 -3.38
CA ALA A 280 35.84 -2.25 -4.37
C ALA A 280 35.46 -3.70 -4.71
N ALA A 281 35.37 -3.99 -6.00
CA ALA A 281 35.28 -5.35 -6.50
C ALA A 281 36.41 -6.19 -5.88
N PRO A 282 36.15 -7.45 -5.46
CA PRO A 282 37.19 -8.28 -4.87
C PRO A 282 38.29 -8.48 -5.91
N LYS A 283 39.50 -7.99 -5.61
CA LYS A 283 40.70 -8.36 -6.37
C LYS A 283 40.83 -9.87 -6.30
N LYS A 284 40.71 -10.54 -7.45
CA LYS A 284 41.17 -11.91 -7.60
C LYS A 284 42.68 -11.90 -7.34
N THR A 285 43.12 -12.52 -6.27
CA THR A 285 44.51 -12.95 -6.11
C THR A 285 44.67 -14.28 -6.82
N SER A 286 45.54 -14.27 -7.84
CA SER A 286 46.22 -15.45 -8.37
C SER A 286 47.07 -16.11 -7.30
#